data_AF-A0A965G1D8-F1
#
_entry.id   AF-A0A965G1D8-F1
#
_cell.length_a   1.000
_cell.length_b   1.000
_cell.length_c   1.000
_cell.angle_alpha   90.00
_cell.angle_beta   90.00
_cell.angle_gamma   90.00
#
_symmetry.space_group_name_H-M   'P 1'
#
loop_
_entity.id
_entity.type
_entity.pdbx_description
1 polymer ?
#
loop_
_entity_poly.entity_id
_entity_poly.type
_entity_poly.pdbx_seq_one_letter_code
_entity_poly.pdbx_strand_id
1 'polypeptide(L)'
;RNGAPGNPTGQGFDIYHRPDDFDFEKDAYRNAKGKYLSDALCDDAVAWIEKNKDKPFFLYFPDHSVHEPFDPKPELLAKYKKKIPTGLDKGITPEYAATCEAADVSVGRIMATLKRLNLDNDTLVIFTSDNGGLPYVVNPLRGSKGLLYEGGLRVPGAIRRISPWTASASSSRLPPAPHSIARLSIGTFRATSARASP
;
A
#
# COMPACT_ATOMS: atom_id res chain seq x y z
N ARG A 1 -18.94 5.76 13.06
CA ARG A 1 -18.62 6.82 14.05
C ARG A 1 -17.22 6.57 14.56
N ASN A 2 -16.42 7.61 14.73
CA ASN A 2 -15.08 7.45 15.32
C ASN A 2 -15.20 6.79 16.69
N GLY A 3 -14.28 5.86 16.98
CA GLY A 3 -14.28 5.04 18.20
C GLY A 3 -15.24 3.84 18.20
N ALA A 4 -15.99 3.59 17.13
CA ALA A 4 -16.84 2.41 17.05
C ALA A 4 -16.00 1.12 16.90
N PRO A 5 -16.38 -0.02 17.51
CA PRO A 5 -15.57 -1.25 17.49
C PRO A 5 -15.26 -1.80 16.09
N GLY A 6 -16.12 -1.55 15.12
CA GLY A 6 -15.93 -1.95 13.71
C GLY A 6 -15.16 -0.94 12.85
N ASN A 7 -14.68 0.17 13.43
CA ASN A 7 -13.95 1.21 12.73
C ASN A 7 -12.48 1.19 13.18
N PRO A 8 -11.49 1.50 12.31
CA PRO A 8 -10.08 1.56 12.71
C PRO A 8 -9.81 2.40 13.95
N THR A 9 -10.52 3.51 14.13
CA THR A 9 -10.39 4.38 15.32
C THR A 9 -10.87 3.73 16.62
N GLY A 10 -11.75 2.71 16.56
CA GLY A 10 -12.09 1.87 17.70
C GLY A 10 -11.15 0.68 17.90
N GLN A 11 -10.16 0.50 17.01
CA GLN A 11 -9.19 -0.60 17.02
C GLN A 11 -7.74 -0.10 17.15
N GLY A 12 -7.54 1.12 17.65
CA GLY A 12 -6.22 1.66 18.02
C GLY A 12 -5.57 2.59 16.99
N PHE A 13 -6.24 2.92 15.88
CA PHE A 13 -5.75 3.96 14.98
C PHE A 13 -6.12 5.36 15.50
N ASP A 14 -5.17 6.29 15.49
CA ASP A 14 -5.43 7.69 15.89
C ASP A 14 -6.37 8.42 14.91
N ILE A 15 -6.23 8.11 13.63
CA ILE A 15 -7.02 8.70 12.53
C ILE A 15 -7.45 7.62 11.55
N TYR A 16 -8.54 7.89 10.84
CA TYR A 16 -9.02 7.07 9.75
C TYR A 16 -9.72 7.97 8.74
N HIS A 17 -9.13 8.07 7.54
CA HIS A 17 -9.69 8.81 6.42
C HIS A 17 -10.07 7.84 5.31
N ARG A 18 -11.21 8.10 4.68
CA ARG A 18 -11.84 7.29 3.64
C ARG A 18 -12.05 8.12 2.39
N PRO A 19 -12.25 7.48 1.22
CA PRO A 19 -12.56 8.20 -0.02
C PRO A 19 -13.70 9.22 0.11
N ASP A 20 -14.76 8.92 0.88
CA ASP A 20 -15.89 9.83 1.07
C ASP A 20 -15.53 11.08 1.88
N ASP A 21 -14.47 11.03 2.68
CA ASP A 21 -13.94 12.22 3.38
C ASP A 21 -13.25 13.20 2.41
N PHE A 22 -13.01 12.79 1.14
CA PHE A 22 -12.41 13.60 0.06
C PHE A 22 -13.37 13.83 -1.13
N ASP A 23 -14.68 13.72 -0.90
CA ASP A 23 -15.74 13.87 -1.91
C ASP A 23 -15.75 12.78 -3.01
N PHE A 24 -15.21 11.58 -2.76
CA PHE A 24 -15.29 10.48 -3.73
C PHE A 24 -16.50 9.60 -3.48
N GLU A 25 -17.20 9.27 -4.57
CA GLU A 25 -18.22 8.23 -4.55
C GLU A 25 -17.59 6.85 -4.38
N LYS A 26 -18.41 5.87 -4.01
CA LYS A 26 -17.97 4.48 -3.87
C LYS A 26 -17.40 3.98 -5.20
N ASP A 27 -16.23 3.36 -5.14
CA ASP A 27 -15.51 2.77 -6.29
C ASP A 27 -15.13 3.78 -7.39
N ALA A 28 -15.15 5.08 -7.08
CA ALA A 28 -14.79 6.13 -8.03
C ALA A 28 -13.30 6.46 -7.98
N TYR A 29 -12.65 6.45 -9.14
CA TYR A 29 -11.27 6.94 -9.31
C TYR A 29 -11.17 8.46 -9.30
N ARG A 30 -12.29 9.16 -9.57
CA ARG A 30 -12.37 10.61 -9.66
C ARG A 30 -13.54 11.15 -8.86
N ASN A 31 -13.36 12.28 -8.21
CA ASN A 31 -14.47 13.04 -7.65
C ASN A 31 -15.05 14.02 -8.68
N ALA A 32 -16.14 14.72 -8.31
CA ALA A 32 -16.80 15.71 -9.16
C ALA A 32 -15.90 16.89 -9.61
N LYS A 33 -14.77 17.09 -8.93
CA LYS A 33 -13.76 18.13 -9.25
C LYS A 33 -12.66 17.59 -10.17
N GLY A 34 -12.71 16.32 -10.57
CA GLY A 34 -11.71 15.66 -11.40
C GLY A 34 -10.45 15.22 -10.65
N LYS A 35 -10.38 15.35 -9.32
CA LYS A 35 -9.24 14.89 -8.52
C LYS A 35 -9.18 13.37 -8.54
N TYR A 36 -7.99 12.81 -8.72
CA TYR A 36 -7.78 11.37 -8.73
C TYR A 36 -7.65 10.81 -7.30
N LEU A 37 -8.28 9.67 -7.00
CA LEU A 37 -8.37 9.14 -5.63
C LEU A 37 -7.00 8.79 -5.05
N SER A 38 -6.17 8.05 -5.81
CA SER A 38 -4.82 7.71 -5.36
C SER A 38 -3.97 8.95 -5.08
N ASP A 39 -4.17 10.04 -5.82
CA ASP A 39 -3.48 11.30 -5.55
C ASP A 39 -3.98 11.93 -4.25
N ALA A 40 -5.31 11.97 -4.04
CA ALA A 40 -5.90 12.54 -2.83
C ALA A 40 -5.46 11.81 -1.56
N LEU A 41 -5.50 10.48 -1.57
CA LEU A 41 -5.04 9.67 -0.45
C LEU A 41 -3.53 9.82 -0.23
N CYS A 42 -2.74 9.85 -1.31
CA CYS A 42 -1.29 10.02 -1.22
C CYS A 42 -0.91 11.42 -0.68
N ASP A 43 -1.61 12.49 -1.10
CA ASP A 43 -1.43 13.83 -0.58
C ASP A 43 -1.63 13.87 0.95
N ASP A 44 -2.72 13.25 1.42
CA ASP A 44 -3.06 13.17 2.84
C ASP A 44 -2.03 12.37 3.64
N ALA A 45 -1.62 11.21 3.12
CA ALA A 45 -0.60 10.37 3.73
C ALA A 45 0.75 11.10 3.85
N VAL A 46 1.19 11.80 2.79
CA VAL A 46 2.43 12.59 2.79
C VAL A 46 2.35 13.73 3.80
N ALA A 47 1.27 14.50 3.81
CA ALA A 47 1.07 15.59 4.77
C ALA A 47 1.06 15.06 6.21
N TRP A 48 0.46 13.89 6.45
CA TRP A 48 0.47 13.26 7.76
C TRP A 48 1.87 12.81 8.17
N ILE A 49 2.64 12.17 7.28
CA ILE A 49 4.04 11.80 7.57
C ILE A 49 4.86 13.05 7.95
N GLU A 50 4.74 14.13 7.17
CA GLU A 50 5.45 15.39 7.45
C GLU A 50 5.13 15.96 8.83
N LYS A 51 3.85 15.91 9.22
CA LYS A 51 3.38 16.38 10.54
C LYS A 51 3.85 15.49 11.70
N ASN A 52 4.09 14.20 11.44
CA ASN A 52 4.41 13.22 12.49
C ASN A 52 5.88 12.76 12.46
N LYS A 53 6.73 13.36 11.62
CA LYS A 53 8.14 12.98 11.41
C LYS A 53 9.00 12.90 12.68
N ASP A 54 8.64 13.62 13.74
CA ASP A 54 9.43 13.74 14.97
C ASP A 54 9.09 12.68 16.03
N LYS A 55 8.20 11.72 15.72
CA LYS A 55 7.82 10.62 16.62
C LYS A 55 7.65 9.30 15.84
N PRO A 56 7.77 8.14 16.50
CA PRO A 56 7.42 6.86 15.88
C PRO A 56 5.97 6.88 15.39
N PHE A 57 5.75 6.31 14.20
CA PHE A 57 4.42 6.28 13.58
C PHE A 57 4.14 4.94 12.92
N PHE A 58 2.86 4.66 12.74
CA PHE A 58 2.35 3.57 11.93
C PHE A 58 1.35 4.14 10.93
N LEU A 59 1.62 3.91 9.64
CA LEU A 59 0.73 4.30 8.54
C LEU A 59 0.28 3.04 7.81
N TYR A 60 -1.03 2.84 7.76
CA TYR A 60 -1.66 1.88 6.86
C TYR A 60 -2.27 2.64 5.68
N PHE A 61 -1.74 2.40 4.48
CA PHE A 61 -2.12 3.10 3.25
C PHE A 61 -2.72 2.12 2.23
N PRO A 62 -4.03 1.82 2.31
CA PRO A 62 -4.71 1.00 1.33
C PRO A 62 -5.14 1.86 0.12
N ASP A 63 -4.32 1.88 -0.94
CA ASP A 63 -4.70 2.54 -2.19
C ASP A 63 -5.89 1.83 -2.84
N HIS A 64 -6.78 2.59 -3.50
CA HIS A 64 -7.91 2.05 -4.24
C HIS A 64 -7.46 1.39 -5.56
N SER A 65 -6.41 1.95 -6.18
CA SER A 65 -5.80 1.34 -7.36
C SER A 65 -5.25 -0.05 -6.98
N VAL A 66 -5.57 -1.13 -7.68
CA VAL A 66 -6.08 -1.23 -9.07
C VAL A 66 -7.46 -1.88 -9.17
N HIS A 67 -8.42 -1.53 -8.31
CA HIS A 67 -9.76 -2.12 -8.35
C HIS A 67 -10.51 -1.83 -9.66
N GLU A 68 -11.32 -2.77 -10.16
CA GLU A 68 -12.17 -2.51 -11.34
C GLU A 68 -13.35 -1.56 -11.01
N PRO A 69 -13.86 -0.74 -11.95
CA PRO A 69 -13.46 -0.59 -13.36
C PRO A 69 -12.21 0.29 -13.49
N PHE A 70 -11.18 -0.18 -14.21
CA PHE A 70 -9.93 0.57 -14.38
C PHE A 70 -10.17 1.92 -15.08
N ASP A 71 -10.08 3.02 -14.35
CA ASP A 71 -10.21 4.39 -14.86
C ASP A 71 -8.89 5.17 -14.67
N PRO A 72 -7.87 4.91 -15.50
CA PRO A 72 -6.56 5.53 -15.34
C PRO A 72 -6.54 7.02 -15.70
N LYS A 73 -5.45 7.69 -15.32
CA LYS A 73 -5.19 9.06 -15.80
C LYS A 73 -4.97 9.10 -17.32
N PRO A 74 -5.52 10.09 -18.06
CA PRO A 74 -5.41 10.15 -19.51
C PRO A 74 -3.98 10.07 -20.04
N GLU A 75 -3.03 10.70 -19.36
CA GLU A 75 -1.62 10.70 -19.71
C GLU A 75 -0.97 9.32 -19.55
N LEU A 76 -1.33 8.58 -18.49
CA LEU A 76 -0.88 7.21 -18.28
C LEU A 76 -1.52 6.27 -19.30
N LEU A 77 -2.82 6.44 -19.57
CA LEU A 77 -3.51 5.67 -20.60
C LEU A 77 -2.86 5.89 -21.98
N ALA A 78 -2.56 7.13 -22.34
CA ALA A 78 -1.89 7.45 -23.59
C ALA A 78 -0.49 6.81 -23.68
N LYS A 79 0.28 6.80 -22.57
CA LYS A 79 1.57 6.10 -22.47
C LYS A 79 1.39 4.60 -22.73
N TYR A 80 0.45 3.94 -22.08
CA TYR A 80 0.28 2.49 -22.20
C TYR A 80 -0.40 2.06 -23.51
N LYS A 81 -1.27 2.88 -24.10
CA LYS A 81 -1.79 2.64 -25.46
C LYS A 81 -0.69 2.65 -26.51
N LYS A 82 0.38 3.43 -26.31
CA LYS A 82 1.57 3.41 -27.18
C LYS A 82 2.47 2.21 -26.87
N LYS A 83 2.64 1.87 -25.60
CA LYS A 83 3.57 0.81 -25.15
C LYS A 83 3.05 -0.60 -25.42
N ILE A 84 1.76 -0.83 -25.21
CA ILE A 84 1.08 -2.14 -25.28
C ILE A 84 -0.30 -2.00 -25.96
N PRO A 85 -0.37 -1.54 -27.22
CA PRO A 85 -1.64 -1.19 -27.88
C PRO A 85 -2.68 -2.32 -27.88
N THR A 86 -2.22 -3.58 -27.87
CA THR A 86 -3.06 -4.79 -27.85
C THR A 86 -3.05 -5.52 -26.51
N GLY A 87 -2.46 -4.93 -25.46
CA GLY A 87 -2.16 -5.60 -24.19
C GLY A 87 -0.93 -6.52 -24.26
N LEU A 88 -0.51 -7.05 -23.09
CA LEU A 88 0.61 -8.00 -22.98
C LEU A 88 0.17 -9.47 -22.94
N ASP A 89 -1.01 -9.73 -22.37
CA ASP A 89 -1.67 -11.04 -22.26
C ASP A 89 -3.18 -10.82 -22.03
N LYS A 90 -3.97 -11.89 -21.93
CA LYS A 90 -5.45 -11.95 -21.87
C LYS A 90 -6.16 -10.99 -20.89
N GLY A 91 -5.45 -10.31 -19.99
CA GLY A 91 -6.03 -9.25 -19.17
C GLY A 91 -5.11 -8.10 -18.77
N ILE A 92 -3.85 -8.07 -19.23
CA ILE A 92 -2.98 -6.92 -19.00
C ILE A 92 -3.25 -5.90 -20.12
N THR A 93 -4.31 -5.13 -19.96
CA THR A 93 -4.71 -4.06 -20.89
C THR A 93 -3.94 -2.77 -20.63
N PRO A 94 -3.92 -1.81 -21.57
CA PRO A 94 -3.42 -0.46 -21.32
C PRO A 94 -4.04 0.19 -20.07
N GLU A 95 -5.34 0.01 -19.86
CA GLU A 95 -6.08 0.57 -18.73
C GLU A 95 -5.62 -0.01 -17.40
N TYR A 96 -5.48 -1.35 -17.33
CA TYR A 96 -4.95 -2.03 -16.15
C TYR A 96 -3.53 -1.57 -15.82
N ALA A 97 -2.64 -1.60 -16.82
CA ALA A 97 -1.24 -1.24 -16.62
C ALA A 97 -1.07 0.25 -16.24
N ALA A 98 -1.88 1.14 -16.80
CA ALA A 98 -1.91 2.56 -16.42
C ALA A 98 -2.42 2.77 -14.99
N THR A 99 -3.40 1.97 -14.54
CA THR A 99 -3.90 2.01 -13.17
C THR A 99 -2.86 1.46 -12.18
N CYS A 100 -2.10 0.42 -12.57
CA CYS A 100 -0.95 -0.05 -11.79
C CYS A 100 0.11 1.04 -11.62
N GLU A 101 0.42 1.80 -12.68
CA GLU A 101 1.38 2.90 -12.57
C GLU A 101 0.86 4.03 -11.66
N ALA A 102 -0.45 4.27 -11.60
CA ALA A 102 -1.00 5.24 -10.65
C ALA A 102 -0.74 4.84 -9.18
N ALA A 103 -0.86 3.55 -8.85
CA ALA A 103 -0.49 3.03 -7.54
C ALA A 103 1.02 3.14 -7.28
N ASP A 104 1.85 2.80 -8.27
CA ASP A 104 3.31 2.91 -8.20
C ASP A 104 3.76 4.36 -7.95
N VAL A 105 3.12 5.34 -8.59
CA VAL A 105 3.37 6.76 -8.35
C VAL A 105 3.09 7.14 -6.88
N SER A 106 1.97 6.68 -6.29
CA SER A 106 1.66 6.94 -4.87
C SER A 106 2.72 6.35 -3.94
N VAL A 107 3.14 5.10 -4.19
CA VAL A 107 4.23 4.46 -3.44
C VAL A 107 5.53 5.26 -3.59
N GLY A 108 5.89 5.63 -4.82
CA GLY A 108 7.08 6.44 -5.11
C GLY A 108 7.10 7.77 -4.36
N ARG A 109 5.95 8.46 -4.28
CA ARG A 109 5.79 9.73 -3.54
C ARG A 109 5.98 9.55 -2.03
N ILE A 110 5.43 8.48 -1.45
CA ILE A 110 5.63 8.15 -0.03
C ILE A 110 7.11 7.84 0.23
N MET A 111 7.73 6.99 -0.60
CA MET A 111 9.15 6.65 -0.49
C MET A 111 10.07 7.87 -0.61
N ALA A 112 9.78 8.76 -1.56
CA ALA A 112 10.50 10.01 -1.74
C ALA A 112 10.34 10.95 -0.53
N THR A 113 9.16 10.98 0.08
CA THR A 113 8.89 11.75 1.31
C THR A 113 9.71 11.22 2.47
N LEU A 114 9.71 9.90 2.71
CA LEU A 114 10.54 9.29 3.75
C LEU A 114 12.02 9.63 3.56
N LYS A 115 12.52 9.53 2.34
CA LYS A 115 13.91 9.87 2.02
C LYS A 115 14.20 11.36 2.24
N ARG A 116 13.34 12.26 1.77
CA ARG A 116 13.50 13.72 1.94
C ARG A 116 13.52 14.12 3.42
N LEU A 117 12.77 13.43 4.26
CA LEU A 117 12.72 13.66 5.71
C LEU A 117 13.80 12.89 6.49
N ASN A 118 14.69 12.15 5.82
CA ASN A 118 15.69 11.26 6.42
C ASN A 118 15.11 10.17 7.33
N LEU A 119 13.88 9.73 7.06
CA LEU A 119 13.17 8.69 7.80
C LEU A 119 13.35 7.30 7.18
N ASP A 120 13.83 7.22 5.94
CA ASP A 120 13.88 5.98 5.15
C ASP A 120 14.83 4.91 5.74
N ASN A 121 15.78 5.34 6.58
CA ASN A 121 16.66 4.46 7.34
C ASN A 121 15.98 3.79 8.55
N ASP A 122 15.02 4.48 9.19
CA ASP A 122 14.33 3.98 10.38
C ASP A 122 12.88 3.53 10.12
N THR A 123 12.45 3.55 8.86
CA THR A 123 11.11 3.12 8.45
C THR A 123 11.16 1.71 7.85
N LEU A 124 10.35 0.80 8.40
CA LEU A 124 10.03 -0.47 7.76
C LEU A 124 8.86 -0.25 6.81
N VAL A 125 9.08 -0.48 5.51
CA VAL A 125 8.04 -0.39 4.49
C VAL A 125 7.63 -1.80 4.07
N ILE A 126 6.33 -2.07 4.13
CA ILE A 126 5.73 -3.33 3.69
C ILE A 126 4.76 -3.00 2.56
N PHE A 127 4.97 -3.60 1.41
CA PHE A 127 4.08 -3.53 0.26
C PHE A 127 3.42 -4.89 0.06
N THR A 128 2.10 -4.92 -0.03
CA THR A 128 1.33 -6.15 -0.26
C THR A 128 -0.01 -5.84 -0.93
N SER A 129 -0.70 -6.87 -1.40
CA SER A 129 -2.10 -6.82 -1.84
C SER A 129 -3.03 -7.45 -0.80
N ASP A 130 -4.32 -7.10 -0.84
CA ASP A 130 -5.39 -7.67 -0.01
C ASP A 130 -5.84 -9.07 -0.49
N ASN A 131 -5.82 -9.28 -1.81
CA ASN A 131 -6.07 -10.56 -2.48
C ASN A 131 -5.29 -10.64 -3.80
N GLY A 132 -5.33 -11.81 -4.44
CA GLY A 132 -4.83 -12.00 -5.80
C GLY A 132 -5.72 -11.34 -6.86
N GLY A 133 -5.31 -11.44 -8.13
CA GLY A 133 -5.93 -10.71 -9.23
C GLY A 133 -7.26 -11.29 -9.73
N LEU A 134 -7.94 -10.53 -10.60
CA LEU A 134 -9.09 -11.02 -11.38
C LEU A 134 -8.66 -12.15 -12.34
N PRO A 135 -9.58 -13.01 -12.82
CA PRO A 135 -9.25 -14.19 -13.64
C PRO A 135 -8.33 -13.93 -14.84
N TYR A 136 -8.36 -12.72 -15.38
CA TYR A 136 -7.61 -12.34 -16.58
C TYR A 136 -6.26 -11.67 -16.29
N VAL A 137 -5.93 -11.31 -15.04
CA VAL A 137 -4.64 -10.65 -14.66
C VAL A 137 -3.73 -11.52 -13.80
N VAL A 138 -4.08 -12.79 -13.61
CA VAL A 138 -3.47 -13.66 -12.58
C VAL A 138 -2.64 -14.82 -13.15
N ASN A 139 -2.47 -14.86 -14.48
CA ASN A 139 -1.68 -15.87 -15.15
C ASN A 139 -0.23 -15.88 -14.62
N PRO A 140 0.40 -17.07 -14.45
CA PRO A 140 -0.09 -18.41 -14.77
C PRO A 140 -0.79 -19.13 -13.58
N LEU A 141 -1.18 -18.42 -12.53
CA LEU A 141 -1.65 -19.04 -11.29
C LEU A 141 -3.09 -19.58 -11.43
N ARG A 142 -3.38 -20.66 -10.69
CA ARG A 142 -4.72 -21.27 -10.66
C ARG A 142 -5.68 -20.40 -9.86
N GLY A 143 -6.89 -20.19 -10.38
CA GLY A 143 -7.95 -19.43 -9.70
C GLY A 143 -7.70 -17.91 -9.71
N SER A 144 -8.45 -17.16 -8.92
CA SER A 144 -8.46 -15.69 -8.92
C SER A 144 -9.10 -15.16 -7.63
N LYS A 145 -9.22 -13.83 -7.49
CA LYS A 145 -9.99 -13.16 -6.42
C LYS A 145 -11.31 -13.89 -6.14
N GLY A 146 -11.54 -14.21 -4.86
CA GLY A 146 -12.73 -14.96 -4.42
C GLY A 146 -12.58 -16.48 -4.39
N LEU A 147 -11.46 -17.04 -4.86
CA LEU A 147 -11.19 -18.48 -4.82
C LEU A 147 -10.00 -18.82 -3.91
N LEU A 148 -10.05 -20.00 -3.27
CA LEU A 148 -9.00 -20.51 -2.39
C LEU A 148 -7.85 -21.20 -3.15
N TYR A 149 -7.40 -20.59 -4.25
CA TYR A 149 -6.26 -21.07 -5.03
C TYR A 149 -5.17 -19.99 -5.09
N GLU A 150 -3.99 -20.34 -5.60
CA GLU A 150 -2.83 -19.42 -5.71
C GLU A 150 -3.20 -18.07 -6.33
N GLY A 151 -4.04 -18.04 -7.37
CA GLY A 151 -4.45 -16.79 -8.00
C GLY A 151 -5.37 -15.90 -7.14
N GLY A 152 -6.01 -16.45 -6.10
CA GLY A 152 -6.78 -15.68 -5.13
C GLY A 152 -6.00 -15.33 -3.85
N LEU A 153 -5.06 -16.20 -3.45
CA LEU A 153 -4.40 -16.14 -2.15
C LEU A 153 -2.94 -15.66 -2.19
N ARG A 154 -2.22 -15.90 -3.30
CA ARG A 154 -0.82 -15.52 -3.46
C ARG A 154 -0.74 -14.08 -3.94
N VAL A 155 -0.24 -13.21 -3.08
CA VAL A 155 -0.15 -11.76 -3.33
C VAL A 155 1.29 -11.32 -3.57
N PRO A 156 1.52 -10.24 -4.34
CA PRO A 156 2.82 -9.57 -4.35
C PRO A 156 3.16 -9.11 -2.93
N GLY A 157 4.43 -9.25 -2.54
CA GLY A 157 4.91 -8.88 -1.22
C GLY A 157 6.35 -8.37 -1.30
N ALA A 158 6.61 -7.21 -0.73
CA ALA A 158 7.96 -6.66 -0.57
C ALA A 158 8.12 -6.02 0.80
N ILE A 159 9.29 -6.21 1.40
CA ILE A 159 9.65 -5.60 2.68
C ILE A 159 10.97 -4.86 2.49
N ARG A 160 11.02 -3.58 2.89
CA ARG A 160 12.22 -2.76 2.80
C ARG A 160 12.52 -2.08 4.13
N ARG A 161 13.78 -2.18 4.57
CA ARG A 161 14.39 -1.36 5.64
C ARG A 161 15.85 -1.15 5.27
N ILE A 162 16.36 0.08 5.38
CA ILE A 162 17.79 0.35 5.08
C ILE A 162 18.67 0.06 6.30
N SER A 163 18.34 0.59 7.48
CA SER A 163 19.18 0.34 8.64
C SER A 163 18.99 -1.09 9.15
N PRO A 164 20.10 -1.81 9.46
CA PRO A 164 20.03 -3.08 10.17
C PRO A 164 19.23 -2.91 11.46
N TRP A 165 18.48 -3.94 11.84
CA TRP A 165 17.95 -4.00 13.19
C TRP A 165 19.13 -3.96 14.16
N THR A 166 19.26 -2.90 14.96
CA THR A 166 20.07 -2.96 16.17
C THR A 166 19.33 -3.86 17.15
N ALA A 167 19.48 -5.17 16.98
CA ALA A 167 18.93 -6.14 17.90
C ALA A 167 19.72 -6.04 19.21
N SER A 168 19.22 -5.29 20.18
CA SER A 168 19.50 -5.61 21.58
C SER A 168 18.56 -6.74 22.02
N ALA A 169 18.69 -7.93 21.40
CA ALA A 169 17.91 -9.09 21.79
C ALA A 169 18.66 -10.38 21.45
N SER A 170 18.89 -11.21 22.46
CA SER A 170 19.46 -12.55 22.39
C SER A 170 18.76 -13.38 21.31
N SER A 171 19.52 -13.83 20.30
CA SER A 171 18.99 -14.61 19.20
C SER A 171 18.63 -16.03 19.65
N SER A 172 17.35 -16.39 19.63
CA SER A 172 16.95 -17.76 19.34
C SER A 172 16.46 -17.81 17.89
N ARG A 173 17.11 -18.66 17.09
CA ARG A 173 16.80 -18.85 15.67
C ARG A 173 15.45 -19.58 15.58
N LEU A 174 14.44 -18.94 15.00
CA LEU A 174 13.21 -19.63 14.62
C LEU A 174 13.35 -20.21 13.18
N PRO A 175 12.80 -21.39 12.90
CA PRO A 175 12.81 -21.98 11.56
C PRO A 175 11.90 -21.20 10.58
N PRO A 176 12.12 -21.32 9.26
CA PRO A 176 11.29 -20.67 8.25
C PRO A 176 9.84 -21.17 8.35
N ALA A 177 8.90 -20.24 8.50
CA ALA A 177 7.47 -20.52 8.56
C ALA A 177 6.77 -19.91 7.33
N PRO A 178 5.67 -20.52 6.83
CA PRO A 178 4.87 -19.91 5.77
C PRO A 178 4.36 -18.53 6.19
N HIS A 179 4.54 -17.54 5.31
CA HIS A 179 4.09 -16.17 5.53
C HIS A 179 2.61 -16.05 5.13
N SER A 180 1.77 -15.57 6.04
CA SER A 180 0.35 -15.25 5.81
C SER A 180 0.10 -13.81 6.25
N ILE A 181 -0.78 -13.10 5.56
CA ILE A 181 -1.23 -11.74 5.94
C ILE A 181 -1.80 -11.74 7.38
N ALA A 182 -2.45 -12.83 7.80
CA ALA A 182 -2.98 -12.99 9.16
C ALA A 182 -1.88 -13.05 10.25
N ARG A 183 -0.60 -13.19 9.87
CA ARG A 183 0.57 -13.14 10.79
C ARG A 183 1.23 -11.77 10.88
N LEU A 184 0.74 -10.74 10.18
CA LEU A 184 1.00 -9.35 10.55
C LEU A 184 0.16 -8.98 11.77
N SER A 185 0.35 -9.71 12.88
CA SER A 185 -0.08 -9.20 14.18
C SER A 185 0.77 -7.97 14.48
N ILE A 186 0.10 -6.88 14.89
CA ILE A 186 0.75 -5.70 15.46
C ILE A 186 1.41 -6.15 16.77
N GLY A 187 2.58 -6.76 16.66
CA GLY A 187 3.52 -6.81 17.75
C GLY A 187 4.00 -5.39 17.93
N THR A 188 3.64 -4.75 19.04
CA THR A 188 4.31 -3.55 19.51
C THR A 188 5.79 -3.90 19.70
N PHE A 189 6.59 -3.72 18.65
CA PHE A 189 8.04 -3.68 18.76
C PHE A 189 8.38 -2.34 19.40
N ARG A 190 8.52 -2.36 20.73
CA ARG A 190 9.00 -1.21 21.49
C ARG A 190 10.51 -1.07 21.21
N ALA A 191 10.86 -0.37 20.14
CA ALA A 191 12.24 0.05 19.92
C ALA A 191 12.57 1.17 20.92
N THR A 192 13.20 0.83 22.04
CA THR A 192 13.77 1.83 22.94
C THR A 192 15.05 2.38 22.33
N SER A 193 15.07 3.65 21.94
CA SER A 193 16.32 4.33 21.59
C SER A 193 17.14 4.53 22.86
N ALA A 194 18.20 3.76 23.06
CA ALA A 194 19.25 4.11 24.01
C ALA A 194 20.07 5.24 23.38
N ARG A 195 19.82 6.49 23.76
CA ARG A 195 20.78 7.58 23.54
C ARG A 195 21.95 7.33 24.50
N ALA A 196 23.09 6.91 23.96
CA ALA A 196 24.36 7.14 24.63
C ALA A 196 24.59 8.67 24.60
N SER A 197 24.62 9.29 25.78
CA SER A 197 25.17 10.65 25.93
C SER A 197 26.69 10.56 26.08
N PRO A 198 27.45 11.56 25.61
CA PRO A 198 28.88 11.67 25.86
C PRO A 198 29.21 11.86 27.35
#